data_AF-K2ECD9-F1
#
_entry.id   AF-K2ECD9-F1
#
_cell.length_a   1.000
_cell.length_b   1.000
_cell.length_c   1.000
_cell.angle_alpha   90.00
_cell.angle_beta   90.00
_cell.angle_gamma   90.00
#
_symmetry.space_group_name_H-M   'P 1'
#
loop_
_entity.id
_entity.type
_entity.pdbx_description
1 polymer ?
#
loop_
_entity_poly.entity_id
_entity_poly.type
_entity_poly.pdbx_seq_one_letter_code
_entity_poly.pdbx_strand_id
1 'polypeptide(L)'
;MLKFLKIPEIRKRIFLTFCIIFVFRLLAHIPVPGVDSSALKSYLQGSTLFGLFDLFSGGGFQNFSIVTMGLNPYINASIIIQLFTMMVPSLEELSKEGESGREKINMYTRLLTVPIALL
;
A
#
# COMPACT_ATOMS: atom_id res chain seq x y z
N MET A 1 19.89 -24.37 -6.80
CA MET A 1 18.75 -23.44 -6.75
C MET A 1 18.55 -22.75 -5.40
N LEU A 2 19.11 -23.20 -4.26
CA LEU A 2 18.88 -22.59 -2.91
C LEU A 2 20.13 -21.94 -2.26
N LYS A 3 21.16 -21.57 -3.03
CA LYS A 3 22.46 -21.08 -2.47
C LYS A 3 22.33 -19.76 -1.67
N PHE A 4 21.30 -18.96 -1.92
CA PHE A 4 21.03 -17.70 -1.22
C PHE A 4 20.56 -17.87 0.24
N LEU A 5 20.02 -19.04 0.61
CA LEU A 5 19.63 -19.34 2.00
C LEU A 5 20.84 -19.58 2.93
N LYS A 6 22.03 -19.80 2.36
CA LYS A 6 23.27 -19.97 3.13
C LYS A 6 23.86 -18.65 3.59
N ILE A 7 23.49 -17.52 2.98
CA ILE A 7 23.97 -16.20 3.38
C ILE A 7 23.11 -15.72 4.55
N PRO A 8 23.69 -15.55 5.76
CA PRO A 8 22.91 -15.27 6.97
C PRO A 8 22.16 -13.94 6.89
N GLU A 9 22.68 -12.95 6.16
CA GLU A 9 22.03 -11.66 5.96
C GLU A 9 20.76 -11.76 5.11
N ILE A 10 20.83 -12.47 3.97
CA ILE A 10 19.68 -12.67 3.08
C ILE A 10 18.59 -13.46 3.81
N ARG A 11 18.97 -14.50 4.56
CA ARG A 11 18.03 -15.28 5.38
C ARG A 11 17.28 -14.41 6.40
N LYS A 12 17.97 -13.49 7.08
CA LYS A 12 17.34 -12.55 8.02
C LYS A 12 16.36 -11.61 7.31
N ARG A 13 16.74 -11.04 6.16
CA ARG A 13 15.86 -10.15 5.39
C ARG A 13 14.61 -10.88 4.90
N ILE A 14 14.76 -12.10 4.37
CA ILE A 14 13.63 -12.94 3.93
C ILE A 14 12.69 -13.21 5.11
N PHE A 15 13.22 -13.62 6.26
CA PHE A 15 12.42 -13.87 7.46
C PHE A 15 11.65 -12.61 7.90
N LEU A 16 12.31 -11.45 7.91
CA LEU A 16 11.66 -10.17 8.23
C LEU A 16 10.52 -9.86 7.25
N THR A 17 10.74 -10.01 5.95
CA THR A 17 9.70 -9.80 4.93
C THR A 17 8.50 -10.73 5.14
N PHE A 18 8.74 -12.02 5.41
CA PHE A 18 7.67 -12.97 5.73
C PHE A 18 6.92 -12.59 7.02
N CYS A 19 7.62 -12.14 8.06
CA CYS A 19 6.99 -11.64 9.28
C CYS A 19 6.09 -10.42 8.99
N ILE A 20 6.56 -9.45 8.20
CA ILE A 20 5.76 -8.27 7.83
C ILE A 20 4.50 -8.68 7.05
N ILE A 21 4.64 -9.58 6.07
CA ILE A 21 3.48 -10.09 5.29
C ILE A 21 2.50 -10.83 6.20
N PHE A 22 3.00 -11.62 7.15
CA PHE A 22 2.18 -12.35 8.10
C PHE A 22 1.38 -11.39 9.01
N VAL A 23 2.03 -10.36 9.55
CA VAL A 23 1.36 -9.32 10.35
C VAL A 23 0.32 -8.57 9.52
N PHE A 24 0.65 -8.18 8.29
CA PHE A 24 -0.31 -7.55 7.38
C PHE A 24 -1.54 -8.44 7.14
N ARG A 25 -1.34 -9.74 6.94
CA ARG A 25 -2.44 -10.71 6.79
C ARG A 25 -3.30 -10.80 8.04
N LEU A 26 -2.72 -10.82 9.24
CA LEU A 26 -3.50 -10.81 10.48
C LEU A 26 -4.37 -9.55 10.59
N LEU A 27 -3.80 -8.38 10.29
CA LEU A 27 -4.54 -7.12 10.30
C LEU A 27 -5.67 -7.09 9.26
N ALA A 28 -5.47 -7.68 8.09
CA ALA A 28 -6.50 -7.79 7.05
C ALA A 28 -7.68 -8.69 7.42
N HIS A 29 -7.54 -9.53 8.46
CA HIS A 29 -8.62 -10.35 9.00
C HIS A 29 -9.36 -9.69 10.18
N ILE A 30 -8.88 -8.57 10.71
CA ILE A 30 -9.56 -7.84 11.80
C ILE A 30 -10.57 -6.87 11.18
N PRO A 31 -11.89 -7.15 11.27
CA PRO A 31 -12.92 -6.29 10.72
C PRO A 31 -13.03 -4.97 11.50
N VAL A 32 -13.36 -3.89 10.80
CA VAL A 32 -13.65 -2.61 11.45
C VAL A 32 -14.97 -2.72 12.22
N PRO A 33 -15.02 -2.28 13.49
CA PRO A 33 -16.26 -2.31 14.27
C PRO A 33 -17.31 -1.40 13.64
N GLY A 34 -18.54 -1.92 13.46
CA GLY A 34 -19.67 -1.15 12.93
C GLY A 34 -20.05 -1.42 11.47
N VAL A 35 -19.38 -2.36 10.79
CA VAL A 35 -19.72 -2.77 9.40
C VAL A 35 -20.19 -4.23 9.36
N ASP A 36 -21.33 -4.47 8.71
CA ASP A 36 -21.82 -5.82 8.44
C ASP A 36 -21.17 -6.38 7.17
N SER A 37 -20.08 -7.13 7.36
CA SER A 37 -19.34 -7.77 6.27
C SER A 37 -20.14 -8.85 5.54
N SER A 38 -21.18 -9.40 6.16
CA SER A 38 -22.03 -10.44 5.55
C SER A 38 -23.00 -9.83 4.55
N ALA A 39 -23.67 -8.74 4.92
CA ALA A 39 -24.53 -7.98 4.03
C ALA A 39 -23.73 -7.43 2.83
N LEU A 40 -22.53 -6.88 3.09
CA LEU A 40 -21.68 -6.30 2.05
C LEU A 40 -21.21 -7.35 1.02
N LYS A 41 -20.84 -8.56 1.47
CA LYS A 41 -20.53 -9.68 0.58
C LYS A 41 -21.70 -10.04 -0.32
N SER A 42 -22.92 -10.12 0.23
CA SER A 42 -24.12 -10.44 -0.53
C SER A 42 -24.45 -9.37 -1.58
N TYR A 43 -24.23 -8.09 -1.28
CA TYR A 43 -24.44 -7.00 -2.24
C TYR A 43 -23.37 -6.94 -3.35
N LEU A 44 -22.14 -7.37 -3.06
CA LEU A 44 -21.00 -7.18 -3.97
C LEU A 44 -20.59 -8.43 -4.76
N GLN A 45 -21.16 -9.61 -4.44
CA GLN A 45 -20.90 -10.90 -5.09
C GLN A 45 -21.15 -10.93 -6.61
N GLY A 46 -21.96 -10.03 -7.15
CA GLY A 46 -22.25 -9.95 -8.59
C GLY A 46 -21.30 -9.05 -9.39
N SER A 47 -20.37 -8.34 -8.76
CA SER A 47 -19.60 -7.28 -9.42
C SER A 47 -18.14 -7.67 -9.64
N THR A 48 -17.73 -7.80 -10.92
CA THR A 48 -16.33 -8.07 -11.31
C THR A 48 -15.37 -6.98 -10.78
N LEU A 49 -15.85 -5.74 -10.68
CA LEU A 49 -15.10 -4.61 -10.13
C LEU A 49 -14.75 -4.80 -8.66
N PHE A 50 -15.64 -5.41 -7.87
CA PHE A 50 -15.34 -5.69 -6.47
C PHE A 50 -14.23 -6.71 -6.30
N GLY A 51 -14.21 -7.75 -7.13
CA GLY A 51 -13.12 -8.72 -7.15
C GLY A 51 -11.77 -8.04 -7.44
N LEU A 52 -11.75 -7.06 -8.35
CA LEU A 52 -10.55 -6.28 -8.64
C LEU A 52 -10.11 -5.42 -7.43
N PHE A 53 -11.03 -4.72 -6.78
CA PHE A 53 -10.72 -3.92 -5.59
C PHE A 53 -10.21 -4.78 -4.42
N ASP A 54 -10.82 -5.94 -4.21
CA ASP A 54 -10.41 -6.87 -3.16
C ASP A 54 -8.99 -7.42 -3.42
N LEU A 55 -8.65 -7.73 -4.66
CA LEU A 55 -7.30 -8.14 -5.05
C LEU A 55 -6.27 -7.03 -4.76
N PHE A 56 -6.56 -5.78 -5.10
CA PHE A 56 -5.65 -4.66 -4.81
C PHE A 56 -5.53 -4.34 -3.32
N SER A 57 -6.56 -4.62 -2.52
CA SER A 57 -6.50 -4.49 -1.06
C SER A 57 -5.85 -5.67 -0.34
N GLY A 58 -5.64 -6.80 -1.02
CA GLY A 58 -5.14 -8.04 -0.40
C GLY A 58 -6.17 -8.78 0.45
N GLY A 59 -7.47 -8.65 0.15
CA GLY A 59 -8.58 -9.24 0.91
C GLY A 59 -9.22 -8.33 1.96
N GLY A 60 -8.86 -7.03 1.95
CA GLY A 60 -9.33 -6.04 2.90
C GLY A 60 -10.79 -5.64 2.68
N PHE A 61 -11.26 -5.59 1.42
CA PHE A 61 -12.64 -5.24 1.08
C PHE A 61 -13.63 -6.37 1.36
N GLN A 62 -13.24 -7.64 1.21
CA GLN A 62 -14.09 -8.77 1.58
C GLN A 62 -14.48 -8.75 3.06
N ASN A 63 -13.56 -8.40 3.95
CA ASN A 63 -13.81 -8.43 5.40
C ASN A 63 -13.94 -7.03 6.03
N PHE A 64 -13.88 -5.98 5.21
CA PHE A 64 -13.87 -4.58 5.63
C PHE A 64 -12.94 -4.34 6.82
N SER A 65 -11.67 -4.70 6.64
CA SER A 65 -10.67 -4.70 7.72
C SER A 65 -10.07 -3.33 7.99
N ILE A 66 -9.33 -3.19 9.10
CA ILE A 66 -8.63 -1.94 9.44
C ILE A 66 -7.68 -1.50 8.30
N VAL A 67 -7.24 -2.44 7.47
CA VAL A 67 -6.35 -2.22 6.33
C VAL A 67 -7.10 -2.35 4.99
N THR A 68 -8.40 -1.99 4.95
CA THR A 68 -9.25 -2.12 3.75
C THR A 68 -8.62 -1.48 2.51
N MET A 69 -7.97 -0.32 2.64
CA MET A 69 -7.34 0.35 1.51
C MET A 69 -5.90 -0.14 1.25
N GLY A 70 -5.31 -0.95 2.12
CA GLY A 70 -3.99 -1.53 1.88
C GLY A 70 -2.91 -0.47 1.64
N LEU A 71 -2.17 -0.67 0.55
CA LEU A 71 -1.14 0.23 0.06
C LEU A 71 -1.69 1.30 -0.92
N ASN A 72 -2.98 1.24 -1.29
CA ASN A 72 -3.55 2.11 -2.33
C ASN A 72 -3.37 3.62 -2.05
N PRO A 73 -3.58 4.13 -0.82
CA PRO A 73 -3.39 5.56 -0.55
C PRO A 73 -1.96 6.02 -0.87
N TYR A 74 -0.97 5.19 -0.59
CA TYR A 74 0.43 5.49 -0.90
C TYR A 74 0.72 5.42 -2.40
N ILE A 75 0.18 4.41 -3.09
CA ILE A 75 0.32 4.27 -4.55
C ILE A 75 -0.28 5.51 -5.23
N ASN A 76 -1.49 5.92 -4.84
CA ASN A 76 -2.16 7.10 -5.38
C ASN A 76 -1.37 8.38 -5.08
N ALA A 77 -0.88 8.57 -3.85
CA ALA A 77 -0.03 9.70 -3.50
C ALA A 77 1.25 9.75 -4.35
N SER A 78 1.88 8.59 -4.60
CA SER A 78 3.08 8.50 -5.43
C SER A 78 2.80 8.89 -6.87
N ILE A 79 1.69 8.44 -7.44
CA ILE A 79 1.28 8.80 -8.81
C ILE A 79 1.00 10.30 -8.89
N ILE A 80 0.29 10.87 -7.91
CA ILE A 80 0.02 12.31 -7.84
C ILE A 80 1.34 13.08 -7.83
N ILE A 81 2.27 12.76 -6.93
CA ILE A 81 3.57 13.46 -6.85
C ILE A 81 4.38 13.28 -8.14
N GLN A 82 4.34 12.11 -8.79
CA GLN A 82 4.98 11.91 -10.09
C GLN A 82 4.39 12.83 -11.17
N LEU A 83 3.07 12.95 -11.23
CA LEU A 83 2.40 13.86 -12.17
C LEU A 83 2.73 15.33 -11.85
N PHE A 84 2.72 15.72 -10.57
CA PHE A 84 3.12 17.06 -10.13
C PHE A 84 4.59 17.37 -10.45
N THR A 85 5.47 16.37 -10.38
CA THR A 85 6.88 16.53 -10.77
C THR A 85 7.04 16.85 -12.25
N MET A 86 6.14 16.38 -13.12
CA MET A 86 6.14 16.72 -14.55
C MET A 86 5.50 18.08 -14.86
N MET A 87 4.64 18.59 -13.97
CA MET A 87 3.88 19.82 -14.18
C MET A 87 4.47 21.03 -13.46
N VAL A 88 5.20 20.81 -12.35
CA VAL A 88 5.75 21.87 -11.50
C VAL A 88 7.28 21.88 -11.61
N PRO A 89 7.88 22.95 -12.16
CA PRO A 89 9.33 22.99 -12.43
C PRO A 89 10.18 22.88 -11.15
N SER A 90 9.70 23.41 -10.02
CA SER A 90 10.43 23.29 -8.74
C SER A 90 10.53 21.85 -8.22
N LEU A 91 9.51 21.01 -8.48
CA LEU A 91 9.57 19.59 -8.14
C LEU A 91 10.42 18.81 -9.13
N GLU A 92 10.43 19.21 -10.40
CA GLU A 92 11.31 18.65 -11.42
C GLU A 92 12.79 18.88 -11.10
N GLU A 93 13.14 20.11 -10.70
CA GLU A 93 14.49 20.46 -10.23
C GLU A 93 14.88 19.65 -9.00
N LEU A 94 13.96 19.54 -8.03
CA LEU A 94 14.16 18.72 -6.84
C LEU A 94 14.41 17.25 -7.19
N SER A 95 13.73 16.71 -8.21
CA SER A 95 13.96 15.34 -8.69
C SER A 95 15.35 15.15 -9.31
N LYS A 96 15.93 16.23 -9.86
CA LYS A 96 17.27 16.26 -10.48
C LYS A 96 18.41 16.47 -9.49
N GLU A 97 18.14 16.89 -8.24
CA GLU A 97 19.15 17.06 -7.17
C GLU A 97 19.81 15.75 -6.70
N GLY A 98 19.42 14.60 -7.23
CA GLY A 98 20.01 13.30 -6.89
C GLY A 98 19.36 12.66 -5.67
N GLU A 99 20.16 12.12 -4.75
CA GLU A 99 19.68 11.31 -3.62
C GLU A 99 18.87 12.14 -2.60
N SER A 100 19.36 13.33 -2.23
CA SER A 100 18.67 14.25 -1.31
C SER A 100 17.33 14.73 -1.84
N GLY A 101 17.26 14.99 -3.15
CA GLY A 101 16.04 15.40 -3.84
C GLY A 101 14.98 14.30 -3.85
N ARG A 102 15.40 13.07 -4.16
CA ARG A 102 14.53 11.87 -4.11
C ARG A 102 14.00 11.61 -2.71
N GLU A 103 14.82 11.80 -1.67
CA GLU A 103 14.36 11.64 -0.28
C GLU A 103 13.27 12.66 0.10
N LYS A 104 13.43 13.92 -0.31
CA LYS A 104 12.41 14.96 -0.10
C LYS A 104 11.11 14.66 -0.84
N ILE A 105 11.19 14.19 -2.09
CA ILE A 105 10.02 13.76 -2.86
C ILE A 105 9.32 12.59 -2.14
N ASN A 106 10.08 11.59 -1.67
CA ASN A 106 9.53 10.47 -0.89
C ASN A 106 8.89 10.92 0.43
N MET A 107 9.41 11.98 1.05
CA MET A 107 8.80 12.58 2.24
C MET A 107 7.46 13.25 1.89
N TYR A 108 7.39 14.00 0.79
CA TYR A 108 6.13 14.60 0.33
C TYR A 108 5.09 13.54 -0.04
N THR A 109 5.49 12.46 -0.72
CA THR A 109 4.59 11.33 -1.01
C THR A 109 4.04 10.70 0.27
N ARG A 110 4.89 10.47 1.28
CA ARG A 110 4.46 9.93 2.57
C ARG A 110 3.52 10.89 3.31
N LEU A 111 3.80 12.20 3.27
CA LEU A 111 2.96 13.20 3.90
C LEU A 111 1.59 13.30 3.22
N LEU A 112 1.55 13.21 1.89
CA LEU A 112 0.32 13.24 1.10
C LEU A 112 -0.51 11.95 1.26
N THR A 113 0.13 10.83 1.58
CA THR A 113 -0.56 9.54 1.80
C THR A 113 -1.55 9.60 2.97
N VAL A 114 -1.22 10.32 4.05
CA VAL A 114 -2.05 10.39 5.26
C VAL A 114 -3.41 11.06 5.01
N PRO A 115 -3.51 12.27 4.42
CA PRO A 115 -4.80 12.87 4.11
C PRO A 115 -5.57 12.06 3.06
N ILE A 116 -4.89 11.45 2.08
CA ILE A 116 -5.55 10.58 1.09
C ILE A 116 -6.14 9.33 1.74
N ALA A 117 -5.49 8.77 2.76
CA ALA A 117 -6.01 7.63 3.49
C ALA A 117 -7.17 7.99 4.45
N LEU A 118 -7.29 9.27 4.81
CA LEU A 118 -8.32 9.77 5.71
C LEU A 118 -9.59 10.23 4.96
N LEU A 119 -9.44 10.65 3.71
CA LEU A 119 -10.51 11.01 2.77
C LEU A 119 -11.26 9.77 2.27
#